data_AF-A0AAW7E2D9-F1
#
_entry.id   AF-A0AAW7E2D9-F1
#
_cell.length_a   1.000
_cell.length_b   1.000
_cell.length_c   1.000
_cell.angle_alpha   90.00
_cell.angle_beta   90.00
_cell.angle_gamma   90.00
#
_symmetry.space_group_name_H-M   'P 1'
#
loop_
_entity.id
_entity.type
_entity.pdbx_description
1 polymer ?
#
loop_
_entity_poly.entity_id
_entity_poly.type
_entity_poly.pdbx_seq_one_letter_code
_entity_poly.pdbx_strand_id
1 'polypeptide(L)'
;MDQYINKPTPAFIAASWVALLAGASAYAIGLFNANMLLNEKGYYLILILYGLFSAVSLQKIIRDKLEGMHVTPIYFALCWASVIICIALLAVGLWNASLQLSEKGFYIMAFLLSLFGAVAVQKNIRDLEYIRLKSAPELTTKILEENHKALELPQETYKGD
;
A
#
# COMPACT_ATOMS: atom_id res chain seq x y z
N MET A 1 9.59 -10.37 21.21
CA MET A 1 10.49 -10.34 20.04
C MET A 1 10.31 -8.99 19.37
N ASP A 2 11.29 -8.09 19.48
CA ASP A 2 11.30 -6.85 18.72
C ASP A 2 11.29 -7.18 17.23
N GLN A 3 10.16 -6.96 16.57
CA GLN A 3 10.03 -7.15 15.14
C GLN A 3 10.85 -6.03 14.48
N TYR A 4 12.06 -6.36 14.00
CA TYR A 4 12.88 -5.44 13.22
C TYR A 4 12.13 -5.04 11.95
N ILE A 5 11.42 -3.90 12.00
CA ILE A 5 10.84 -3.25 10.82
C ILE A 5 11.99 -2.52 10.13
N ASN A 6 12.52 -3.13 9.06
CA ASN A 6 13.52 -2.49 8.21
C ASN A 6 12.86 -1.35 7.44
N LYS A 7 13.45 -0.15 7.54
CA LYS A 7 13.02 1.01 6.75
C LYS A 7 13.07 0.67 5.27
N PRO A 8 11.95 0.78 4.52
CA PRO A 8 11.98 0.52 3.09
C PRO A 8 12.89 1.54 2.40
N THR A 9 13.67 1.07 1.42
CA THR A 9 14.59 1.94 0.69
C THR A 9 13.80 2.92 -0.19
N PRO A 10 14.29 4.15 -0.42
CA PRO A 10 13.64 5.10 -1.32
C PRO A 10 13.39 4.51 -2.72
N ALA A 11 14.31 3.69 -3.22
CA ALA A 11 14.16 2.98 -4.48
C ALA A 11 12.98 2.01 -4.49
N PHE A 12 12.78 1.24 -3.41
CA PHE A 12 11.66 0.30 -3.30
C PHE A 12 10.31 1.05 -3.18
N ILE A 13 10.29 2.17 -2.44
CA ILE A 13 9.09 3.03 -2.37
C ILE A 13 8.72 3.53 -3.77
N ALA A 14 9.68 4.08 -4.51
CA ALA A 14 9.46 4.54 -5.87
C ALA A 14 8.99 3.40 -6.79
N ALA A 15 9.65 2.25 -6.75
CA ALA A 15 9.29 1.08 -7.56
C ALA A 15 7.85 0.59 -7.26
N SER A 16 7.43 0.59 -6.00
CA SER A 16 6.06 0.18 -5.62
C SER A 16 4.99 1.12 -6.18
N TRP A 17 5.24 2.43 -6.14
CA TRP A 17 4.34 3.43 -6.73
C TRP A 17 4.30 3.33 -8.25
N VAL A 18 5.45 3.14 -8.88
CA VAL A 18 5.53 2.92 -10.34
C VAL A 18 4.75 1.66 -10.73
N ALA A 19 4.90 0.55 -10.00
CA ALA A 19 4.14 -0.67 -10.27
C ALA A 19 2.62 -0.45 -10.16
N LEU A 20 2.16 0.20 -9.09
CA LEU A 20 0.74 0.52 -8.91
C LEU A 20 0.22 1.40 -10.05
N LEU A 21 0.89 2.53 -10.30
CA LEU A 21 0.45 3.51 -11.28
C LEU A 21 0.52 2.94 -12.70
N ALA A 22 1.60 2.26 -13.06
CA ALA A 22 1.76 1.64 -14.38
C ALA A 22 0.71 0.56 -14.62
N GLY A 23 0.46 -0.32 -13.63
CA GLY A 23 -0.58 -1.34 -13.74
C GLY A 23 -1.97 -0.73 -13.91
N ALA A 24 -2.32 0.24 -13.05
CA ALA A 24 -3.65 0.84 -13.06
C ALA A 24 -3.87 1.68 -14.32
N SER A 25 -2.86 2.45 -14.75
CA SER A 25 -2.94 3.24 -15.98
C SER A 25 -2.98 2.36 -17.22
N ALA A 26 -2.17 1.30 -17.28
CA ALA A 26 -2.19 0.35 -18.39
C ALA A 26 -3.56 -0.32 -18.52
N TYR A 27 -4.13 -0.78 -17.40
CA TYR A 27 -5.49 -1.35 -17.37
C TYR A 27 -6.54 -0.35 -17.86
N ALA A 28 -6.49 0.90 -17.37
CA ALA A 28 -7.44 1.95 -17.74
C ALA A 28 -7.32 2.36 -19.22
N ILE A 29 -6.09 2.49 -19.74
CA ILE A 29 -5.82 2.80 -21.14
C ILE A 29 -6.28 1.65 -22.04
N GLY A 30 -6.01 0.39 -21.66
CA GLY A 30 -6.52 -0.78 -22.36
C GLY A 30 -8.05 -0.76 -22.43
N LEU A 31 -8.70 -0.47 -21.30
CA LEU A 31 -10.15 -0.41 -21.20
C LEU A 31 -10.78 0.71 -22.03
N PHE A 32 -10.13 1.87 -22.05
CA PHE A 32 -10.57 3.00 -22.87
C PHE A 32 -10.54 2.64 -24.36
N ASN A 33 -9.46 1.99 -24.82
CA ASN A 33 -9.24 1.65 -26.22
C ASN A 33 -9.96 0.36 -26.68
N ALA A 34 -10.31 -0.54 -25.77
CA ALA A 34 -10.95 -1.80 -26.13
C ALA A 34 -12.31 -1.57 -26.81
N ASN A 35 -12.58 -2.37 -27.85
CA ASN A 35 -13.87 -2.34 -28.54
C ASN A 35 -14.89 -3.22 -27.81
N MET A 36 -15.49 -2.66 -26.77
CA MET A 36 -16.46 -3.30 -25.86
C MET A 36 -17.66 -2.39 -25.65
N LEU A 37 -18.79 -3.00 -25.24
CA LEU A 37 -19.95 -2.23 -24.81
C LEU A 37 -19.65 -1.46 -23.51
N LEU A 38 -20.34 -0.33 -23.29
CA LEU A 38 -20.06 0.54 -22.15
C LEU A 38 -20.29 -0.15 -20.80
N ASN A 39 -21.29 -1.02 -20.70
CA ASN A 39 -21.56 -1.83 -19.52
C ASN A 39 -20.46 -2.86 -19.24
N GLU A 40 -19.88 -3.46 -20.29
CA GLU A 40 -18.72 -4.35 -20.15
C GLU A 40 -17.49 -3.57 -19.68
N LYS A 41 -17.26 -2.37 -20.22
CA LYS A 41 -16.19 -1.49 -19.72
C LYS A 41 -16.39 -1.15 -18.24
N GLY A 42 -17.62 -0.78 -17.85
CA GLY A 42 -17.97 -0.51 -16.47
C GLY A 42 -17.70 -1.69 -15.54
N TYR A 43 -18.01 -2.91 -15.99
CA TYR A 43 -17.72 -4.14 -15.25
C TYR A 43 -16.21 -4.28 -14.94
N TYR A 44 -15.34 -4.17 -15.95
CA TYR A 44 -13.89 -4.27 -15.76
C TYR A 44 -13.31 -3.12 -14.94
N LEU A 45 -13.85 -1.90 -15.07
CA LEU A 45 -13.45 -0.75 -14.26
C LEU A 45 -13.75 -0.98 -12.78
N ILE A 46 -14.96 -1.47 -12.46
CA ILE A 46 -15.32 -1.78 -11.08
C ILE A 46 -14.44 -2.90 -10.52
N LEU A 47 -14.10 -3.91 -11.32
CA LEU A 47 -13.20 -4.97 -10.87
C LEU A 47 -11.83 -4.45 -10.45
N ILE A 48 -11.18 -3.58 -11.22
CA ILE A 48 -9.87 -3.05 -10.81
C ILE A 48 -9.99 -2.18 -9.55
N LEU A 49 -11.01 -1.32 -9.45
CA LEU A 49 -11.22 -0.46 -8.27
C LEU A 49 -11.52 -1.29 -7.00
N TYR A 50 -12.43 -2.26 -7.13
CA TYR A 50 -12.80 -3.16 -6.05
C TYR A 50 -11.63 -4.08 -5.66
N GLY A 51 -10.86 -4.56 -6.63
CA GLY A 51 -9.65 -5.35 -6.41
C GLY A 51 -8.61 -4.59 -5.60
N LEU A 52 -8.32 -3.34 -5.99
CA LEU A 52 -7.40 -2.47 -5.27
C LEU A 52 -7.86 -2.23 -3.82
N PHE A 53 -9.12 -1.87 -3.64
CA PHE A 53 -9.70 -1.64 -2.31
C PHE A 53 -9.65 -2.89 -1.42
N SER A 54 -10.05 -4.04 -1.96
CA SER A 54 -10.10 -5.30 -1.21
C SER A 54 -8.70 -5.82 -0.87
N ALA A 55 -7.72 -5.69 -1.78
CA ALA A 55 -6.33 -6.08 -1.53
C ALA A 55 -5.69 -5.24 -0.41
N VAL A 56 -5.88 -3.91 -0.43
CA VAL A 56 -5.39 -3.01 0.63
C VAL A 56 -6.07 -3.33 1.96
N SER A 57 -7.39 -3.53 1.95
CA SER A 57 -8.16 -3.88 3.15
C SER A 57 -7.72 -5.21 3.76
N LEU A 58 -7.49 -6.22 2.91
CA LEU A 58 -6.99 -7.52 3.34
C LEU A 58 -5.58 -7.42 3.95
N GLN A 59 -4.68 -6.67 3.30
CA GLN A 59 -3.34 -6.45 3.81
C GLN A 59 -3.36 -5.73 5.17
N LYS A 60 -4.24 -4.75 5.33
CA LYS A 60 -4.44 -4.04 6.60
C LYS A 60 -4.91 -5.01 7.69
N ILE A 61 -5.99 -5.75 7.47
CA ILE A 61 -6.58 -6.58 8.52
C ILE A 61 -5.70 -7.76 8.94
N ILE A 62 -4.95 -8.34 8.00
CA ILE A 62 -3.93 -9.36 8.33
C ILE A 62 -2.89 -8.76 9.26
N ARG A 63 -2.44 -7.54 8.99
CA ARG A 63 -1.43 -6.88 9.81
C ARG A 63 -1.97 -6.50 11.18
N ASP A 64 -3.16 -5.91 11.24
CA ASP A 64 -3.84 -5.56 12.49
C ASP A 64 -3.92 -6.79 13.41
N LYS A 65 -4.29 -7.96 12.85
CA LYS A 65 -4.32 -9.24 13.57
C LYS A 65 -2.94 -9.67 14.08
N LEU A 66 -1.89 -9.51 13.27
CA LEU A 66 -0.51 -9.85 13.65
C LEU A 66 0.07 -8.87 14.68
N GLU A 67 -0.39 -7.61 14.70
CA GLU A 67 -0.04 -6.58 15.70
C GLU A 67 -0.85 -6.72 17.00
N GLY A 68 -1.76 -7.71 17.09
CA GLY A 68 -2.58 -7.95 18.27
C GLY A 68 -3.77 -7.01 18.42
N MET A 69 -4.09 -6.22 17.39
CA MET A 69 -5.30 -5.38 17.39
C MET A 69 -6.56 -6.24 17.28
N HIS A 70 -7.65 -5.79 17.89
CA HIS A 70 -8.91 -6.52 17.85
C HIS A 70 -9.50 -6.52 16.44
N VAL A 71 -9.67 -7.71 15.87
CA VAL A 71 -10.20 -7.93 14.52
C VAL A 71 -11.45 -8.79 14.62
N THR A 72 -12.57 -8.32 14.09
CA THR A 72 -13.79 -9.13 14.04
C THR A 72 -13.64 -10.25 13.01
N PRO A 73 -13.98 -11.52 13.35
CA PRO A 73 -13.85 -12.64 12.42
C PRO A 73 -14.61 -12.45 11.11
N ILE A 74 -15.77 -11.80 11.18
CA ILE A 74 -16.61 -11.51 10.01
C ILE A 74 -15.92 -10.57 9.02
N TYR A 75 -15.29 -9.48 9.50
CA TYR A 75 -14.61 -8.54 8.63
C TYR A 75 -13.36 -9.16 7.99
N PHE A 76 -12.62 -9.97 8.75
CA PHE A 76 -11.48 -10.74 8.23
C PHE A 76 -11.91 -11.69 7.10
N ALA A 77 -12.99 -12.44 7.30
CA ALA A 77 -13.54 -13.34 6.30
C ALA A 77 -14.03 -12.59 5.05
N LEU A 78 -14.71 -11.45 5.24
CA LEU A 78 -15.17 -10.61 4.12
C LEU A 78 -14.02 -10.05 3.30
N CYS A 79 -12.92 -9.62 3.91
CA CYS A 79 -11.74 -9.13 3.16
C CYS A 79 -11.14 -10.23 2.27
N TRP A 80 -10.99 -11.44 2.82
CA TRP A 80 -10.50 -12.60 2.06
C TRP A 80 -11.46 -12.99 0.93
N ALA A 81 -12.74 -13.10 1.24
CA ALA A 81 -13.78 -13.43 0.26
C ALA A 81 -13.83 -12.39 -0.86
N SER A 82 -13.72 -11.10 -0.53
CA SER A 82 -13.75 -10.00 -1.50
C SER A 82 -12.65 -10.10 -2.55
N VAL A 83 -11.41 -10.38 -2.13
CA VAL A 83 -10.27 -10.55 -3.04
C VAL A 83 -10.48 -11.77 -3.94
N ILE A 84 -10.93 -12.90 -3.38
CA ILE A 84 -11.19 -14.13 -4.13
C ILE A 84 -12.29 -13.92 -5.17
N ILE A 85 -13.42 -13.32 -4.76
CA ILE A 85 -14.55 -13.02 -5.64
C ILE A 85 -14.11 -12.06 -6.76
N CYS A 86 -13.32 -11.05 -6.44
CA CYS A 86 -12.82 -10.11 -7.45
C CYS A 86 -11.97 -10.81 -8.52
N ILE A 87 -11.06 -11.70 -8.11
CA ILE A 87 -10.23 -12.48 -9.04
C ILE A 87 -11.08 -13.45 -9.86
N ALA A 88 -12.03 -14.13 -9.22
CA ALA A 88 -12.94 -15.05 -9.89
C ALA A 88 -13.81 -14.34 -10.94
N LEU A 89 -14.36 -13.17 -10.60
CA LEU A 89 -15.13 -12.35 -11.52
C LEU A 89 -14.26 -11.88 -12.70
N LEU A 90 -13.04 -11.41 -12.46
CA LEU A 90 -12.13 -11.06 -13.56
C LEU A 90 -11.87 -12.25 -14.49
N ALA A 91 -11.61 -13.44 -13.94
CA ALA A 91 -11.39 -14.65 -14.72
C ALA A 91 -12.61 -15.03 -15.56
N VAL A 92 -13.81 -15.02 -14.97
CA VAL A 92 -15.07 -15.32 -15.67
C VAL A 92 -15.38 -14.26 -16.74
N GLY A 93 -15.19 -12.98 -16.42
CA GLY A 93 -15.39 -11.88 -17.36
C GLY A 93 -14.49 -12.02 -18.58
N LEU A 94 -13.19 -12.21 -18.36
CA LEU A 94 -12.23 -12.37 -19.45
C LEU A 94 -12.45 -13.67 -20.23
N TRP A 95 -12.88 -14.76 -19.57
CA TRP A 95 -13.25 -15.98 -20.27
C TRP A 95 -14.37 -15.73 -21.27
N ASN A 96 -15.41 -15.01 -20.85
CA ASN A 96 -16.59 -14.72 -21.67
C ASN A 96 -16.41 -13.56 -22.65
N ALA A 97 -15.39 -12.71 -22.49
CA ALA A 97 -15.16 -11.58 -23.37
C ALA A 97 -14.72 -11.98 -24.77
N SER A 98 -15.26 -11.28 -25.78
CA SER A 98 -14.85 -11.34 -27.19
C SER A 98 -13.55 -10.59 -27.48
N LEU A 99 -12.60 -10.64 -26.55
CA LEU A 99 -11.25 -10.08 -26.69
C LEU A 99 -10.28 -11.07 -27.31
N GLN A 100 -9.22 -10.55 -27.94
CA GLN A 100 -8.08 -11.38 -28.31
C GLN A 100 -7.37 -11.94 -27.07
N LEU A 101 -6.72 -13.09 -27.21
CA LEU A 101 -6.02 -13.74 -26.10
C LEU A 101 -4.92 -12.84 -25.50
N SER A 102 -4.24 -12.07 -26.35
CA SER A 102 -3.23 -11.07 -25.95
C SER A 102 -3.82 -9.96 -25.07
N GLU A 103 -5.01 -9.45 -25.43
CA GLU A 103 -5.71 -8.43 -24.65
C GLU A 103 -6.16 -8.99 -23.28
N LYS A 104 -6.67 -10.23 -23.25
CA LYS A 104 -7.03 -10.91 -22.00
C LYS A 104 -5.81 -11.04 -21.08
N GLY A 105 -4.67 -11.48 -21.63
CA GLY A 105 -3.41 -11.57 -20.90
C GLY A 105 -2.93 -10.20 -20.37
N PHE A 106 -3.08 -9.15 -21.19
CA PHE A 106 -2.75 -7.78 -20.79
C PHE A 106 -3.58 -7.32 -19.57
N TYR A 107 -4.90 -7.54 -19.57
CA TYR A 107 -5.76 -7.19 -18.43
C TYR A 107 -5.38 -7.95 -17.15
N ILE A 108 -5.08 -9.25 -17.26
CA ILE A 108 -4.64 -10.06 -16.10
C ILE A 108 -3.35 -9.49 -15.52
N MET A 109 -2.34 -9.25 -16.36
CA MET A 109 -1.04 -8.77 -15.89
C MET A 109 -1.13 -7.37 -15.31
N ALA A 110 -1.85 -6.45 -15.95
CA ALA A 110 -2.06 -5.09 -15.45
C ALA A 110 -2.84 -5.10 -14.12
N PHE A 111 -3.85 -5.95 -13.98
CA PHE A 111 -4.60 -6.13 -12.74
C PHE A 111 -3.71 -6.66 -11.60
N LEU A 112 -2.97 -7.74 -11.85
CA LEU A 112 -2.06 -8.32 -10.84
C LEU A 112 -0.95 -7.35 -10.43
N LEU A 113 -0.35 -6.64 -11.39
CA LEU A 113 0.65 -5.61 -11.12
C LEU A 113 0.08 -4.49 -10.25
N SER A 114 -1.16 -4.07 -10.51
CA SER A 114 -1.87 -3.06 -9.71
C SER A 114 -2.11 -3.55 -8.27
N LEU A 115 -2.61 -4.77 -8.09
CA LEU A 115 -2.83 -5.34 -6.76
C LEU A 115 -1.53 -5.45 -5.97
N PHE A 116 -0.47 -5.97 -6.61
CA PHE A 116 0.85 -6.05 -6.00
C PHE A 116 1.38 -4.67 -5.61
N GLY A 117 1.31 -3.71 -6.53
CA GLY A 117 1.72 -2.33 -6.30
C GLY A 117 0.98 -1.70 -5.13
N ALA A 118 -0.34 -1.85 -5.05
CA ALA A 118 -1.14 -1.31 -3.96
C ALA A 118 -0.79 -1.91 -2.60
N VAL A 119 -0.58 -3.22 -2.53
CA VAL A 119 -0.15 -3.89 -1.30
C VAL A 119 1.25 -3.42 -0.89
N ALA A 120 2.17 -3.25 -1.84
CA ALA A 120 3.53 -2.77 -1.57
C ALA A 120 3.53 -1.31 -1.11
N VAL A 121 2.77 -0.43 -1.77
CA VAL A 121 2.59 0.98 -1.38
C VAL A 121 1.98 1.07 0.03
N GLN A 122 0.93 0.29 0.32
CA GLN A 122 0.31 0.25 1.64
C GLN A 122 1.30 -0.17 2.72
N LYS A 123 2.12 -1.21 2.46
CA LYS A 123 3.18 -1.64 3.37
C LYS A 123 4.19 -0.51 3.61
N ASN A 124 4.68 0.12 2.54
CA ASN A 124 5.68 1.19 2.61
C ASN A 124 5.20 2.39 3.42
N ILE A 125 3.98 2.87 3.17
CA ILE A 125 3.40 4.02 3.89
C ILE A 125 3.27 3.69 5.38
N ARG A 126 2.75 2.51 5.71
CA ARG A 126 2.58 2.05 7.10
C ARG A 126 3.91 1.93 7.82
N ASP A 127 4.92 1.31 7.19
CA ASP A 127 6.22 1.10 7.80
C ASP A 127 6.95 2.44 8.03
N LEU A 128 6.82 3.40 7.10
CA LEU A 128 7.32 4.76 7.30
C LEU A 128 6.67 5.46 8.49
N GLU A 129 5.35 5.35 8.61
CA GLU A 129 4.60 5.98 9.71
C GLU A 129 4.95 5.34 11.06
N TYR A 130 5.08 4.01 11.12
CA TYR A 130 5.52 3.31 12.33
C TYR A 130 6.90 3.80 12.80
N ILE A 131 7.86 3.92 11.87
CA ILE A 131 9.21 4.43 12.17
C ILE A 131 9.14 5.88 12.66
N ARG A 132 8.34 6.74 12.00
CA ARG A 132 8.14 8.13 12.41
C ARG A 132 7.64 8.20 13.85
N LEU A 133 6.59 7.45 14.19
CA LEU A 133 6.00 7.44 15.53
C LEU A 133 6.96 6.94 16.61
N LYS A 134 7.82 5.96 16.31
CA LYS A 134 8.83 5.47 17.26
C LYS A 134 10.01 6.44 17.45
N SER A 135 10.37 7.19 16.41
CA SER A 135 11.48 8.16 16.46
C SER A 135 11.14 9.49 17.17
N ALA A 136 9.86 9.90 17.19
CA ALA A 136 9.47 11.20 17.77
C ALA A 136 9.70 11.32 19.30
N PRO A 137 9.40 10.29 20.12
CA PRO A 137 9.74 10.32 21.55
C PRO A 137 11.25 10.36 21.80
N GLU A 138 12.02 9.55 21.07
CA GLU A 138 13.49 9.50 21.20
C GLU A 138 14.16 10.84 20.87
N LEU A 139 13.68 11.53 19.83
CA LEU A 139 14.16 12.86 19.46
C LEU A 139 13.84 13.90 20.53
N THR A 140 12.63 13.85 21.09
CA THR A 140 12.20 14.76 22.16
C THR A 140 13.07 14.59 23.40
N THR A 141 13.31 13.35 23.83
CA THR A 141 14.19 13.06 24.97
C THR A 141 15.62 13.53 24.72
N LYS A 142 16.19 13.28 23.53
CA LYS A 142 17.54 13.75 23.17
C LYS A 142 17.66 15.27 23.19
N ILE A 143 16.69 15.98 22.64
CA ILE A 143 16.66 17.46 22.66
C ILE A 143 16.57 17.97 24.11
N LEU A 144 15.76 17.34 24.96
CA LEU A 144 15.65 17.71 26.37
C LEU A 144 16.96 17.47 27.13
N GLU A 145 17.63 16.34 26.89
CA GLU A 145 18.95 16.05 27.47
C GLU A 145 20.03 17.02 26.99
N GLU A 146 20.03 17.35 25.71
CA GLU A 146 21.00 18.29 25.11
C GLU A 146 20.80 19.71 25.66
N ASN A 147 19.55 20.18 25.77
CA ASN A 147 19.21 21.45 26.39
C ASN A 147 19.57 21.47 27.89
N HIS A 148 19.34 20.38 28.63
CA HIS A 148 19.72 20.27 30.03
C HIS A 148 21.25 20.37 30.20
N LYS A 149 22.02 19.66 29.38
CA LYS A 149 23.49 19.75 29.38
C LYS A 149 23.98 21.15 29.02
N ALA A 150 23.31 21.84 28.08
CA ALA A 150 23.66 23.20 27.71
C ALA A 150 23.43 24.21 28.85
N LEU A 151 22.48 23.94 29.75
CA LEU A 151 22.21 24.74 30.95
C LEU A 151 23.17 24.43 32.10
N GLU A 152 23.76 23.22 32.13
CA GLU A 152 24.73 22.79 33.16
C GLU A 152 26.18 23.17 32.83
N LEU A 153 26.48 23.62 31.61
CA LEU A 153 27.81 24.14 31.26
C LEU A 153 28.12 25.39 32.10
N PRO A 154 29.28 25.47 32.78
CA PRO A 154 29.67 26.68 33.49
C PRO A 154 29.71 27.84 32.51
N GLN A 155 29.09 28.97 32.88
CA GLN A 155 29.25 30.25 32.19
C GLN A 155 30.68 30.78 32.42
N GLU A 156 31.71 30.07 31.95
CA GLU A 156 33.06 30.61 31.89
C GLU A 156 33.19 31.49 30.65
N THR A 157 33.68 32.72 30.87
CA THR A 157 34.07 33.73 29.86
C THR A 157 32.99 34.75 29.47
N TYR A 158 32.57 35.57 30.43
CA TYR A 158 32.36 37.00 30.18
C TYR A 158 32.90 37.82 31.36
N LYS A 159 34.23 37.89 31.45
CA LYS A 159 34.90 39.06 32.01
C LYS A 159 35.70 39.69 30.88
N GLY A 160 35.13 40.75 30.32
CA GLY A 160 35.87 41.73 29.55
C GLY A 160 36.79 42.54 30.46
N ASP A 161 37.73 43.20 29.79
CA ASP A 161 38.74 44.16 30.26
C ASP A 161 39.87 43.64 31.14
#